data_AF-A0A1G6U8L5-F1
#
_entry.id   AF-A0A1G6U8L5-F1
#
_cell.length_a   1.000
_cell.length_b   1.000
_cell.length_c   1.000
_cell.angle_alpha   90.00
_cell.angle_beta   90.00
_cell.angle_gamma   90.00
#
_symmetry.space_group_name_H-M   'P 1'
#
loop_
_entity.id
_entity.type
_entity.pdbx_description
1 polymer ?
#
loop_
_entity_poly.entity_id
_entity_poly.type
_entity_poly.pdbx_seq_one_letter_code
_entity_poly.pdbx_strand_id
1 'polypeptide(L)'
;MLAARDLAPLRQMKPAEPTLSLPWPGARPLPDTFFDRDAQLLARELLGKVIRHRVGALWLSARIIETEAYYLVDKGSHASLGYTEKRKALFADGGHIYMYYARGGDSLNFSAHGPGNAVLIKSYRFNL
;
A
#
# COMPACT_ATOMS: atom_id res chain seq x y z
N MET A 1 -37.37 11.82 30.77
CA MET A 1 -37.66 11.65 29.33
C MET A 1 -37.39 12.99 28.65
N LEU A 2 -36.12 13.28 28.31
CA LEU A 2 -35.73 14.53 27.66
C LEU A 2 -35.80 14.36 26.14
N ALA A 3 -36.45 15.32 25.47
CA ALA A 3 -36.60 15.36 24.03
C ALA A 3 -35.25 15.53 23.31
N ALA A 4 -35.03 14.73 22.27
CA ALA A 4 -33.89 14.82 21.38
C ALA A 4 -33.89 16.19 20.69
N ARG A 5 -32.84 16.98 20.92
CA ARG A 5 -32.56 18.21 20.20
C ARG A 5 -32.09 17.87 18.79
N ASP A 6 -32.59 18.63 17.82
CA ASP A 6 -32.30 18.57 16.40
C ASP A 6 -30.81 18.42 16.10
N LEU A 7 -30.41 17.21 15.67
CA LEU A 7 -29.14 16.99 14.99
C LEU A 7 -29.38 17.24 13.51
N ALA A 8 -28.88 18.36 13.00
CA ALA A 8 -28.82 18.60 11.56
C ALA A 8 -28.10 17.42 10.87
N PRO A 9 -28.58 16.95 9.71
CA PRO A 9 -27.97 15.83 9.02
C PRO A 9 -26.53 16.17 8.68
N LEU A 10 -25.60 15.27 9.02
CA LEU A 10 -24.20 15.34 8.61
C LEU A 10 -24.18 15.54 7.08
N ARG A 11 -23.76 16.73 6.66
CA ARG A 11 -23.67 17.09 5.25
C ARG A 11 -22.76 16.05 4.59
N GLN A 12 -23.33 15.24 3.70
CA GLN A 12 -22.60 14.21 2.97
C GLN A 12 -21.44 14.89 2.23
N MET A 13 -20.23 14.78 2.78
CA MET A 13 -19.04 15.29 2.13
C MET A 13 -18.89 14.48 0.85
N LYS A 14 -19.03 15.13 -0.30
CA LYS A 14 -18.63 14.54 -1.58
C LYS A 14 -17.19 14.06 -1.39
N PRO A 15 -16.82 12.83 -1.82
CA PRO A 15 -15.41 12.45 -1.83
C PRO A 15 -14.67 13.54 -2.60
N ALA A 16 -13.73 14.20 -1.93
CA ALA A 16 -12.93 15.23 -2.56
C ALA A 16 -12.31 14.61 -3.81
N GLU A 17 -12.41 15.28 -4.96
CA GLU A 17 -11.54 14.96 -6.09
C GLU A 17 -10.12 14.79 -5.54
N PRO A 18 -9.44 13.68 -5.84
CA PRO A 18 -8.08 13.48 -5.36
C PRO A 18 -7.27 14.66 -5.89
N THR A 19 -6.99 15.61 -5.01
CA THR A 19 -6.23 16.80 -5.36
C THR A 19 -4.83 16.28 -5.65
N LEU A 20 -4.53 16.06 -6.92
CA LEU A 20 -3.20 15.63 -7.40
C LEU A 20 -2.14 16.73 -7.19
N SER A 21 -2.52 17.89 -6.65
CA SER A 21 -1.58 18.87 -6.12
C SER A 21 -0.92 18.30 -4.85
N LEU A 22 0.07 17.43 -5.05
CA LEU A 22 0.96 17.02 -3.99
C LEU A 22 1.60 18.29 -3.39
N PRO A 23 1.74 18.40 -2.06
CA PRO A 23 2.42 19.55 -1.45
C PRO A 23 3.91 19.64 -1.80
N TRP A 24 4.42 18.66 -2.56
CA TRP A 24 5.75 18.66 -3.16
C TRP A 24 5.61 18.80 -4.68
N PRO A 25 5.83 20.00 -5.24
CA PRO A 25 5.63 20.28 -6.67
C PRO A 25 6.48 19.41 -7.62
N GLY A 26 7.57 18.83 -7.11
CA GLY A 26 8.45 17.92 -7.86
C GLY A 26 8.25 16.43 -7.57
N ALA A 27 7.37 16.05 -6.64
CA ALA A 27 7.14 14.64 -6.35
C ALA A 27 6.35 13.98 -7.48
N ARG A 28 6.88 12.89 -8.02
CA ARG A 28 6.20 12.07 -9.03
C ARG A 28 5.85 10.72 -8.40
N PRO A 29 4.56 10.34 -8.34
CA PRO A 29 4.17 8.98 -8.03
C PRO A 29 4.90 8.00 -8.93
N LEU A 30 5.28 6.84 -8.39
CA LEU A 30 5.89 5.79 -9.18
C LEU A 30 4.82 5.22 -10.14
N PRO A 31 5.13 5.04 -11.43
CA PRO A 31 4.18 4.48 -12.39
C PRO A 31 3.98 2.98 -12.14
N ASP A 32 2.88 2.41 -12.65
CA ASP A 32 2.61 0.96 -12.55
C ASP A 32 3.75 0.12 -13.14
N THR A 33 4.40 0.60 -14.21
CA THR A 33 5.59 -0.02 -14.82
C THR A 33 6.80 -0.09 -13.88
N PHE A 34 6.84 0.72 -12.83
CA PHE A 34 7.84 0.57 -11.77
C PHE A 34 7.57 -0.67 -10.93
N PHE A 35 6.31 -1.04 -10.71
CA PHE A 35 5.94 -2.20 -9.90
C PHE A 35 5.82 -3.49 -10.73
N ASP A 36 5.45 -3.40 -12.00
CA ASP A 36 5.38 -4.54 -12.93
C ASP A 36 6.78 -4.97 -13.40
N ARG A 37 7.61 -5.40 -12.45
CA ARG A 37 8.96 -5.95 -12.66
C ARG A 37 9.17 -7.16 -11.75
N ASP A 38 10.24 -7.90 -12.00
CA ASP A 38 10.68 -9.00 -11.12
C ASP A 38 10.71 -8.58 -9.64
N ALA A 39 10.25 -9.46 -8.74
CA ALA A 39 10.08 -9.15 -7.32
C ALA A 39 11.40 -8.81 -6.61
N GLN A 40 12.51 -9.50 -6.93
CA GLN A 40 13.83 -9.19 -6.35
C GLN A 40 14.38 -7.86 -6.84
N LEU A 41 14.18 -7.52 -8.12
CA LEU A 41 14.53 -6.20 -8.63
C LEU A 41 13.68 -5.11 -7.95
N LEU A 42 12.36 -5.31 -7.89
CA LEU A 42 11.43 -4.37 -7.29
C LEU A 42 11.76 -4.12 -5.81
N ALA A 43 12.03 -5.17 -5.04
CA ALA A 43 12.40 -5.05 -3.62
C ALA A 43 13.61 -4.14 -3.41
N ARG A 44 14.69 -4.36 -4.17
CA ARG A 44 15.90 -3.51 -4.11
C ARG A 44 15.61 -2.07 -4.50
N GLU A 45 14.85 -1.86 -5.57
CA GLU A 45 14.56 -0.51 -6.10
C GLU A 45 13.56 0.27 -5.24
N LEU A 46 12.75 -0.42 -4.42
CA LEU A 46 11.85 0.20 -3.44
C LEU A 46 12.61 0.80 -2.24
N LEU A 47 13.82 0.33 -1.94
CA LEU A 47 14.64 0.90 -0.88
C LEU A 47 14.91 2.39 -1.15
N GLY A 48 14.71 3.22 -0.12
CA GLY A 48 14.84 4.66 -0.23
C GLY A 48 13.65 5.39 -0.85
N LYS A 49 12.68 4.69 -1.45
CA LYS A 49 11.42 5.30 -1.88
C LYS A 49 10.55 5.67 -0.67
N VAL A 50 9.61 6.57 -0.88
CA VAL A 50 8.77 7.13 0.20
C VAL A 50 7.32 6.76 -0.04
N ILE A 51 6.72 6.07 0.93
CA ILE A 51 5.27 5.88 1.00
C ILE A 51 4.69 7.13 1.62
N ARG A 52 3.61 7.64 1.00
CA ARG A 52 2.88 8.80 1.50
C ARG A 52 1.40 8.47 1.62
N HIS A 53 0.81 8.86 2.73
CA HIS A 53 -0.61 8.66 2.99
C HIS A 53 -1.22 9.96 3.51
N ARG A 54 -2.29 10.43 2.88
CA ARG A 54 -3.01 11.64 3.28
C ARG A 54 -4.06 11.29 4.32
N VAL A 55 -3.96 11.86 5.51
CA VAL A 55 -4.92 11.71 6.61
C VAL A 55 -5.50 13.10 6.91
N GLY A 56 -6.68 13.38 6.35
CA GLY A 56 -7.28 14.71 6.39
C GLY A 56 -6.41 15.76 5.70
N ALA A 57 -5.97 16.76 6.44
CA ALA A 57 -5.06 17.80 5.97
C ALA A 57 -3.57 17.43 6.07
N LEU A 58 -3.24 16.37 6.82
CA LEU A 58 -1.87 15.95 7.06
C LEU A 58 -1.40 14.94 6.02
N TRP A 59 -0.11 14.98 5.72
CA TRP A 59 0.56 13.94 4.97
C TRP A 59 1.54 13.19 5.86
N LEU A 60 1.27 11.89 6.04
CA LEU A 60 2.21 10.96 6.65
C LEU A 60 3.19 10.51 5.58
N SER A 61 4.48 10.43 5.92
CA SER A 61 5.53 10.03 4.99
C SER A 61 6.52 9.11 5.67
N ALA A 62 6.86 8.01 5.02
CA ALA A 62 7.80 7.03 5.55
C ALA A 62 8.72 6.53 4.42
N ARG A 63 10.04 6.58 4.65
CA ARG A 63 11.04 6.02 3.73
C ARG A 63 11.19 4.54 3.99
N ILE A 64 11.06 3.74 2.94
CA ILE A 64 11.28 2.30 2.97
C ILE A 64 12.77 2.04 3.20
N ILE A 65 13.10 1.22 4.20
CA ILE A 65 14.49 0.86 4.53
C ILE A 65 14.74 -0.65 4.51
N GLU A 66 13.69 -1.45 4.46
CA GLU A 66 13.79 -2.91 4.43
C GLU A 66 12.61 -3.51 3.67
N THR A 67 12.90 -4.48 2.81
CA THR A 67 11.93 -5.16 1.95
C THR A 67 12.27 -6.63 1.83
N GLU A 68 11.26 -7.48 1.67
CA GLU A 68 11.42 -8.90 1.32
C GLU A 68 10.69 -9.18 0.01
N ALA A 69 11.36 -9.86 -0.94
CA ALA A 69 10.73 -10.36 -2.16
C ALA A 69 10.16 -11.76 -1.91
N TYR A 70 8.98 -12.03 -2.46
CA TYR A 70 8.32 -13.32 -2.42
C TYR A 70 7.85 -13.71 -3.82
N TYR A 71 8.13 -14.93 -4.22
CA TYR A 71 7.58 -15.57 -5.40
C TYR A 71 6.43 -16.52 -5.02
N LEU A 72 5.58 -16.87 -5.99
CA LEU A 72 4.48 -17.83 -5.79
C LEU A 72 4.96 -19.18 -5.22
N VAL A 73 6.16 -19.61 -5.61
CA VAL A 73 6.77 -20.89 -5.18
C VAL A 73 7.33 -20.85 -3.77
N ASP A 74 7.51 -19.67 -3.19
CA ASP A 74 8.10 -19.53 -1.86
C ASP A 74 7.06 -19.91 -0.80
N LYS A 75 7.37 -20.93 0.01
CA LYS A 75 6.49 -21.38 1.10
C LYS A 75 6.19 -20.31 2.16
N GLY A 76 7.01 -19.25 2.21
CA GLY A 76 6.77 -18.08 3.05
C GLY A 76 5.75 -17.09 2.49
N SER A 77 5.40 -17.20 1.20
CA SER A 77 4.45 -16.32 0.53
C SER A 77 3.01 -16.71 0.86
N HIS A 78 2.15 -15.73 1.11
CA HIS A 78 0.71 -15.99 1.18
C HIS A 78 0.12 -16.48 -0.14
N ALA A 79 0.77 -16.16 -1.27
CA ALA A 79 0.33 -16.62 -2.59
C ALA A 79 0.54 -18.13 -2.76
N SER A 80 1.54 -18.73 -2.08
CA SER A 80 1.81 -20.17 -2.18
C SER A 80 0.68 -21.03 -1.60
N LEU A 81 -0.24 -20.42 -0.83
CA LEU A 81 -1.46 -21.04 -0.31
C LEU A 81 -2.63 -21.01 -1.30
N GLY A 82 -2.38 -20.56 -2.53
CA GLY A 82 -3.36 -20.47 -3.59
C GLY A 82 -4.22 -19.20 -3.54
N TYR A 83 -4.90 -18.99 -4.66
CA TYR A 83 -5.82 -17.87 -4.86
C TYR A 83 -7.01 -17.94 -3.90
N THR A 84 -7.38 -16.79 -3.37
CA THR A 84 -8.69 -16.54 -2.71
C THR A 84 -9.08 -15.10 -2.98
N GLU A 85 -10.36 -14.76 -2.84
CA GLU A 85 -10.82 -13.36 -2.96
C GLU A 85 -10.09 -12.40 -2.02
N LYS A 86 -9.69 -12.87 -0.83
CA LYS A 86 -8.90 -12.08 0.13
C LYS A 86 -7.47 -11.82 -0.35
N ARG A 87 -6.91 -12.70 -1.19
CA ARG A 87 -5.53 -12.64 -1.70
C ARG A 87 -5.44 -12.15 -3.14
N LYS A 88 -6.57 -11.79 -3.78
CA LYS A 88 -6.62 -11.45 -5.21
C LYS A 88 -5.61 -10.39 -5.64
N ALA A 89 -5.29 -9.44 -4.75
CA ALA A 89 -4.30 -8.40 -5.03
C ALA A 89 -2.89 -8.96 -5.31
N LEU A 90 -2.50 -10.09 -4.69
CA LEU A 90 -1.22 -10.75 -4.99
C LEU A 90 -1.16 -11.36 -6.40
N PHE A 91 -2.31 -11.58 -7.03
CA PHE A 91 -2.42 -12.19 -8.36
C PHE A 91 -2.81 -11.18 -9.44
N ALA A 92 -2.94 -9.90 -9.08
CA ALA A 92 -3.13 -8.80 -10.02
C ALA A 92 -1.80 -8.35 -10.63
N ASP A 93 -1.86 -7.44 -11.61
CA ASP A 93 -0.68 -6.80 -12.20
C ASP A 93 0.16 -6.07 -11.12
N GLY A 94 1.40 -5.70 -11.44
CA GLY A 94 2.30 -5.04 -10.48
C GLY A 94 1.73 -3.74 -9.90
N GLY A 95 1.87 -3.56 -8.58
CA GLY A 95 1.54 -2.29 -7.89
C GLY A 95 0.26 -2.32 -7.05
N HIS A 96 -0.49 -3.43 -7.05
CA HIS A 96 -1.64 -3.60 -6.19
C HIS A 96 -1.23 -3.85 -4.74
N ILE A 97 -1.93 -3.21 -3.81
CA ILE A 97 -1.68 -3.35 -2.38
C ILE A 97 -2.37 -4.60 -1.83
N TYR A 98 -1.59 -5.46 -1.18
CA TYR A 98 -2.10 -6.55 -0.36
C TYR A 98 -1.70 -6.33 1.11
N MET A 99 -2.72 -6.09 1.94
CA MET A 99 -2.54 -5.91 3.39
C MET A 99 -3.26 -7.00 4.17
N TYR A 100 -2.64 -7.41 5.27
CA TYR A 100 -3.20 -8.36 6.21
C TYR A 100 -2.58 -8.18 7.59
N TYR A 101 -3.30 -8.63 8.61
CA TYR A 101 -2.79 -8.65 9.98
C TYR A 101 -2.09 -9.99 10.25
N ALA A 102 -0.83 -9.95 10.70
CA ALA A 102 -0.07 -11.14 11.08
C ALA A 102 0.93 -10.87 12.20
N ARG A 103 1.14 -11.88 13.06
CA ARG A 103 2.16 -11.87 14.13
C ARG A 103 2.17 -10.60 14.99
N GLY A 104 1.00 -10.00 15.21
CA GLY A 104 0.86 -8.81 16.06
C GLY A 104 0.98 -7.46 15.36
N GLY A 105 0.98 -7.41 14.02
CA GLY A 105 1.00 -6.14 13.28
C GLY A 105 0.44 -6.22 11.85
N ASP A 106 0.29 -5.06 11.23
CA ASP A 106 -0.11 -4.93 9.83
C ASP A 106 1.08 -5.24 8.91
N SER A 107 0.84 -6.06 7.90
CA SER A 107 1.76 -6.33 6.81
C SER A 107 1.30 -5.59 5.55
N LEU A 108 2.24 -4.95 4.85
CA LEU A 108 1.99 -4.22 3.60
C LEU A 108 2.82 -4.82 2.47
N ASN A 109 2.16 -5.26 1.40
CA ASN A 109 2.80 -5.83 0.24
C ASN A 109 2.35 -5.10 -1.03
N PHE A 110 3.23 -5.06 -2.02
CA PHE A 110 2.90 -4.69 -3.41
C PHE A 110 3.02 -5.93 -4.28
N SER A 111 2.03 -6.20 -5.13
CA SER A 111 2.19 -7.18 -6.22
C SER A 111 3.34 -6.75 -7.14
N ALA A 112 4.06 -7.74 -7.65
CA ALA A 112 5.13 -7.59 -8.61
C ALA A 112 4.73 -8.25 -9.94
N HIS A 113 5.62 -8.24 -10.94
CA HIS A 113 5.38 -8.95 -12.18
C HIS A 113 5.19 -10.45 -11.94
N GLY A 114 4.12 -11.01 -12.51
CA GLY A 114 3.78 -12.43 -12.41
C GLY A 114 2.80 -12.74 -11.26
N PRO A 115 1.72 -13.49 -11.50
CA PRO A 115 0.72 -13.78 -10.47
C PRO A 115 1.33 -14.48 -9.24
N GLY A 116 1.06 -13.92 -8.06
CA GLY A 116 1.53 -14.43 -6.78
C GLY A 116 2.91 -13.92 -6.34
N ASN A 117 3.59 -13.14 -7.18
CA ASN A 117 4.84 -12.49 -6.83
C ASN A 117 4.57 -11.14 -6.16
N ALA A 118 5.34 -10.82 -5.11
CA ALA A 118 5.12 -9.61 -4.34
C ALA A 118 6.39 -9.15 -3.61
N VAL A 119 6.32 -7.93 -3.09
CA VAL A 119 7.31 -7.37 -2.17
C VAL A 119 6.63 -6.93 -0.89
N LEU A 120 7.07 -7.46 0.24
CA LEU A 120 6.69 -7.04 1.59
C LEU A 120 7.56 -5.84 2.01
N ILE A 121 6.93 -4.83 2.60
CA ILE A 121 7.62 -3.75 3.31
C ILE A 121 7.79 -4.16 4.77
N LYS A 122 9.04 -4.34 5.20
CA LYS A 122 9.39 -4.84 6.55
C LYS A 122 9.56 -3.72 7.55
N SER A 123 10.22 -2.65 7.15
CA SER A 123 10.44 -1.50 8.01
C SER A 123 10.61 -0.20 7.20
N TYR A 124 10.35 0.90 7.89
CA TYR A 124 10.42 2.25 7.36
C TYR A 124 10.88 3.23 8.43
N ARG A 125 11.34 4.41 8.00
CA ARG A 125 11.69 5.52 8.89
C ARG A 125 10.90 6.79 8.54
N PHE A 126 10.46 7.53 9.56
CA PHE A 126 9.65 8.74 9.38
C PHE A 126 10.46 10.04 9.15
N ASN A 127 11.74 10.05 9.51
CA ASN A 127 12.60 11.23 9.32
C ASN A 127 13.19 11.21 7.90
N LEU A 128 12.60 12.03 7.01
CA LEU A 128 13.02 12.20 5.62
C LEU A 128 14.17 13.19 5.47
#